data_AF-A0A099RSC9-F1
#
_entry.id   AF-A0A099RSC9-F1
#
_cell.length_a   1.000
_cell.length_b   1.000
_cell.length_c   1.000
_cell.angle_alpha   90.00
_cell.angle_beta   90.00
_cell.angle_gamma   90.00
#
_symmetry.space_group_name_H-M   'P 1'
#
loop_
_entity.id
_entity.type
_entity.pdbx_description
1 polymer ?
#
loop_
_entity_poly.entity_id
_entity_poly.type
_entity_poly.pdbx_seq_one_letter_code
_entity_poly.pdbx_strand_id
1 'polypeptide(L)'
;LGCGTWAGSSVSENVTPMHLLNIKRVAWHLGIPERKPVDPMNAQESRERAQTTQQHTSASPQIDAELVQEILSKVMQHINGMKCGK
;
A
#
# COMPACT_ATOMS: atom_id res chain seq x y z
N LEU A 1 -18.61 -29.51 -11.91
CA LEU A 1 -18.82 -28.05 -12.07
C LEU A 1 -18.68 -27.39 -10.71
N GLY A 2 -17.59 -26.66 -10.50
CA GLY A 2 -17.41 -25.81 -9.34
C GLY A 2 -18.18 -24.50 -9.50
N CYS A 3 -18.75 -23.98 -8.41
CA CYS A 3 -19.54 -22.75 -8.41
C CYS A 3 -18.75 -21.50 -7.95
N GLY A 4 -17.47 -21.65 -7.63
CA GLY A 4 -16.58 -20.56 -7.21
C GLY A 4 -16.89 -19.99 -5.83
N THR A 5 -16.04 -19.05 -5.39
CA THR A 5 -16.05 -18.50 -4.02
C THR A 5 -17.38 -17.87 -3.61
N TRP A 6 -18.08 -17.24 -4.57
CA TRP A 6 -19.37 -16.60 -4.34
C TRP A 6 -20.45 -17.56 -3.86
N ALA A 7 -20.36 -18.83 -4.25
CA ALA A 7 -21.28 -19.89 -3.84
C ALA A 7 -20.64 -20.84 -2.80
N GLY A 8 -19.58 -20.39 -2.12
CA GLY A 8 -18.91 -21.14 -1.06
C GLY A 8 -18.04 -22.30 -1.55
N SER A 9 -17.65 -22.32 -2.83
CA SER A 9 -16.75 -23.34 -3.38
C SER A 9 -15.35 -22.78 -3.64
N SER A 10 -14.30 -23.55 -3.35
CA SER A 10 -12.91 -23.15 -3.62
C SER A 10 -12.52 -23.24 -5.10
N VAL A 11 -13.36 -23.82 -5.96
CA VAL A 11 -13.09 -24.02 -7.38
C VAL A 11 -14.28 -23.59 -8.23
N SER A 12 -14.02 -22.98 -9.39
CA SER A 12 -15.04 -22.60 -10.39
C SER A 12 -15.03 -23.49 -11.64
N GLU A 13 -14.05 -24.38 -11.75
CA GLU A 13 -13.87 -25.27 -12.89
C GLU A 13 -14.50 -26.66 -12.67
N ASN A 14 -14.40 -27.53 -13.67
CA ASN A 14 -14.80 -28.91 -13.50
C ASN A 14 -13.77 -29.67 -12.67
N VAL A 15 -14.22 -30.25 -11.56
CA VAL A 15 -13.37 -31.07 -10.70
C VAL A 15 -12.85 -32.26 -11.50
N THR A 16 -11.53 -32.36 -11.56
CA THR A 16 -10.75 -33.46 -12.14
C THR A 16 -9.93 -34.15 -11.04
N PRO A 17 -9.36 -35.34 -11.28
CA PRO A 17 -8.55 -36.05 -10.28
C PRO A 17 -7.37 -35.25 -9.70
N MET A 18 -6.82 -34.28 -10.45
CA MET A 18 -5.73 -33.42 -9.97
C MET A 18 -6.11 -32.57 -8.75
N HIS A 19 -7.39 -32.28 -8.56
CA HIS A 19 -7.89 -31.54 -7.39
C HIS A 19 -7.85 -32.36 -6.09
N LEU A 20 -7.69 -33.68 -6.20
CA LEU A 20 -7.68 -34.62 -5.07
C LEU A 20 -6.27 -35.06 -4.67
N LEU A 21 -5.24 -34.54 -5.35
CA LEU A 21 -3.85 -34.89 -5.11
C LEU A 21 -3.05 -33.68 -4.63
N ASN A 22 -2.30 -33.89 -3.55
CA ASN A 22 -1.38 -32.89 -3.04
C ASN A 22 -0.09 -32.86 -3.89
N ILE A 23 0.40 -31.66 -4.18
CA ILE A 23 1.69 -31.45 -4.86
C ILE A 23 2.76 -31.14 -3.80
N LYS A 24 3.75 -32.03 -3.65
CA LYS A 24 4.93 -31.77 -2.83
C LYS A 24 6.01 -31.08 -3.67
N ARG A 25 6.41 -29.86 -3.30
CA ARG A 25 7.45 -29.10 -3.99
C ARG A 25 8.74 -29.12 -3.17
N VAL A 26 9.85 -29.51 -3.81
CA VAL A 26 11.20 -29.34 -3.26
C VAL A 26 11.77 -28.06 -3.86
N ALA A 27 12.08 -27.09 -3.00
CA ALA A 27 12.61 -25.80 -3.41
C ALA A 27 13.97 -25.56 -2.74
N TRP A 28 14.94 -25.13 -3.52
CA TRP A 28 16.28 -24.75 -3.05
C TRP A 28 16.40 -23.23 -2.98
N HIS A 29 17.30 -22.77 -2.13
CA HIS A 29 17.63 -21.35 -2.01
C HIS A 29 18.35 -20.86 -3.27
N LEU A 30 17.87 -19.75 -3.85
CA LEU A 30 18.43 -19.13 -5.07
C LEU A 30 19.30 -17.89 -4.80
N GLY A 31 19.72 -17.65 -3.55
CA GLY A 31 20.52 -16.47 -3.20
C GLY A 31 19.69 -15.20 -2.99
N ILE A 32 18.36 -15.31 -2.95
CA ILE A 32 17.47 -14.17 -2.69
C ILE A 32 17.55 -13.82 -1.20
N PRO A 33 17.78 -12.55 -0.83
CA PRO A 33 17.79 -12.13 0.57
C PRO A 33 16.49 -12.52 1.26
N GLU A 34 16.59 -13.00 2.50
CA GLU A 34 15.42 -13.37 3.30
C GLU A 34 14.51 -12.14 3.50
N ARG A 35 13.19 -12.35 3.42
CA ARG A 35 12.27 -11.27 3.76
C ARG A 35 12.46 -10.91 5.23
N LYS A 36 12.49 -9.61 5.51
CA LYS A 36 12.48 -9.13 6.89
C LYS A 36 11.25 -9.73 7.61
N PRO A 37 11.40 -10.11 8.89
CA PRO A 37 10.27 -10.57 9.70
C PRO A 37 9.13 -9.56 9.59
N VAL A 38 7.91 -10.06 9.44
CA VAL A 38 6.74 -9.19 9.53
C VAL A 38 6.60 -8.82 10.99
N ASP A 39 6.72 -7.52 11.29
CA ASP A 39 6.48 -7.02 12.64
C ASP A 39 5.07 -7.40 13.09
N PRO A 40 4.86 -7.75 14.37
CA PRO A 40 3.54 -8.09 14.87
C PRO A 40 2.57 -6.94 14.57
N MET A 41 1.44 -7.28 13.96
CA MET A 41 0.38 -6.32 13.63
C MET A 41 0.00 -5.55 14.89
N ASN A 42 0.35 -4.26 14.94
CA ASN A 42 0.03 -3.44 16.10
C ASN A 42 -1.49 -3.21 16.09
N ALA A 43 -2.19 -3.62 17.15
CA ALA A 43 -3.67 -3.61 17.22
C ALA A 43 -4.27 -2.20 17.05
N GLN A 44 -3.46 -1.15 17.26
CA GLN A 44 -3.84 0.25 17.06
C GLN A 44 -4.01 0.61 15.57
N GLU A 45 -3.14 0.13 14.67
CA GLU A 45 -3.20 0.45 13.23
C GLU A 45 -4.35 -0.26 12.51
N SER A 46 -4.76 -1.43 13.00
CA SER A 46 -5.90 -2.18 12.43
C SER A 46 -7.24 -1.49 12.68
N ARG A 47 -7.37 -0.70 13.76
CA ARG A 47 -8.57 0.13 14.01
C ARG A 47 -8.67 1.30 13.04
N GLU A 48 -7.54 1.91 12.69
CA GLU A 48 -7.50 3.01 11.70
C GLU A 48 -7.85 2.51 10.28
N ARG A 49 -7.32 1.35 9.88
CA ARG A 49 -7.59 0.79 8.54
C ARG A 49 -9.03 0.29 8.37
N ALA A 50 -9.65 -0.24 9.42
CA ALA A 50 -11.07 -0.61 9.40
C ALA A 50 -12.01 0.62 9.43
N GLN A 51 -11.57 1.74 10.02
CA GLN A 51 -12.30 3.02 9.94
C GLN A 51 -12.16 3.72 8.58
N THR A 52 -11.09 3.46 7.83
CA THR A 52 -10.85 4.13 6.54
C THR A 52 -11.86 3.71 5.45
N THR A 53 -12.55 2.57 5.58
CA THR A 53 -13.60 2.17 4.62
C THR A 53 -14.97 2.80 4.91
N GLN A 54 -15.14 3.58 5.98
CA GLN A 54 -16.41 4.29 6.24
C GLN A 54 -16.30 5.80 6.51
N GLN A 55 -15.10 6.39 6.57
CA GLN A 55 -14.92 7.84 6.77
C GLN A 55 -13.89 8.44 5.80
N HIS A 56 -14.16 8.38 4.50
CA HIS A 56 -13.43 9.16 3.52
C HIS A 56 -14.00 10.59 3.44
N THR A 57 -13.96 11.34 4.53
CA THR A 57 -14.06 12.80 4.51
C THR A 57 -13.28 13.40 5.69
N SER A 58 -12.33 14.27 5.38
CA SER A 58 -11.57 15.16 6.28
C SER A 58 -10.33 14.60 7.01
N ALA A 59 -9.23 14.40 6.27
CA ALA A 59 -7.90 14.62 6.82
C ALA A 59 -7.15 15.52 5.85
N SER A 60 -7.21 16.83 6.10
CA SER A 60 -6.34 17.80 5.43
C SER A 60 -4.89 17.44 5.70
N PRO A 61 -3.97 17.47 4.72
CA PRO A 61 -2.56 17.39 5.04
C PRO A 61 -2.22 18.52 6.00
N GLN A 62 -1.64 18.19 7.15
CA GLN A 62 -1.09 19.16 8.09
C GLN A 62 0.10 19.82 7.37
N ILE A 63 -0.20 20.88 6.63
CA ILE A 63 0.79 21.69 5.94
C ILE A 63 1.45 22.56 7.00
N ASP A 64 2.70 22.27 7.30
CA ASP A 64 3.49 23.01 8.27
C ASP A 64 3.66 24.47 7.80
N ALA A 65 3.13 25.42 8.57
CA ALA A 65 3.07 26.82 8.20
C ALA A 65 4.47 27.43 8.03
N GLU A 66 5.47 26.93 8.77
CA GLU A 66 6.86 27.39 8.66
C GLU A 66 7.46 27.05 7.30
N LEU A 67 7.22 25.82 6.81
CA LEU A 67 7.72 25.37 5.50
C LEU A 67 7.10 26.19 4.35
N VAL A 68 5.81 26.54 4.47
CA VAL A 68 5.14 27.40 3.46
C VAL A 68 5.78 28.78 3.41
N GLN A 69 6.09 29.37 4.56
CA GLN A 69 6.76 30.67 4.61
C GLN A 69 8.17 30.61 4.03
N GLU A 70 8.91 29.54 4.32
CA GLU A 70 10.24 29.31 3.74
C GLU A 70 10.18 29.22 2.22
N ILE A 71 9.25 28.44 1.68
CA ILE A 71 9.05 28.28 0.23
C ILE A 71 8.69 29.64 -0.41
N LEU A 72 7.75 30.39 0.18
CA LEU A 72 7.34 31.69 -0.34
C LEU A 72 8.50 32.69 -0.39
N SER A 73 9.33 32.74 0.66
CA SER A 73 10.49 33.64 0.71
C SER A 73 11.51 33.33 -0.40
N LYS A 74 11.84 32.05 -0.60
CA LYS A 74 12.76 31.60 -1.65
C LYS A 74 12.23 31.93 -3.04
N VAL A 75 10.94 31.73 -3.27
CA VAL A 75 10.29 32.04 -4.56
C VAL A 75 10.31 33.54 -4.83
N MET A 76 9.97 34.40 -3.86
CA MET A 76 10.03 35.85 -4.04
C MET A 76 11.45 36.35 -4.30
N GLN A 77 12.44 35.81 -3.59
CA GLN A 77 13.84 36.17 -3.78
C GLN A 77 14.32 35.79 -5.20
N HIS A 78 13.94 34.61 -5.68
CA HIS A 78 14.27 34.16 -7.04
C HIS A 78 13.62 35.05 -8.10
N ILE A 79 12.32 35.36 -7.96
CA ILE A 79 11.59 36.22 -8.90
C ILE A 79 12.18 37.64 -8.93
N ASN A 80 12.57 38.19 -7.78
CA ASN A 80 13.14 39.53 -7.70
C ASN A 80 14.59 39.57 -8.20
N GLY A 81 15.38 38.50 -7.97
CA GLY A 81 16.71 38.33 -8.55
C GLY A 81 16.68 38.24 -10.08
N MET A 82 15.65 37.61 -10.65
CA MET A 82 15.46 37.52 -12.11
C MET A 82 15.05 38.85 -12.76
N LYS A 83 14.55 39.83 -12.00
CA LYS A 83 14.09 41.13 -12.54
C LYS A 83 15.20 42.17 -12.71
N CYS A 84 16.44 41.89 -12.29
CA CYS A 84 17.59 42.79 -12.45
C CYS A 84 18.39 42.55 -13.77
N GLY A 85 17.82 41.82 -14.73
CA GLY A 85 18.39 41.60 -16.05
C GLY A 85 17.56 42.25 -17.16
N LYS A 86 17.57 43.59 -17.24
CA LYS A 86 17.27 44.36 -18.46
C LYS A 86 18.19 45.56 -18.52
#